data_AF-A0A1H4DU43-F1
#
_entry.id   AF-A0A1H4DU43-F1
#
_cell.length_a   1.000
_cell.length_b   1.000
_cell.length_c   1.000
_cell.angle_alpha   90.00
_cell.angle_beta   90.00
_cell.angle_gamma   90.00
#
_symmetry.space_group_name_H-M   'P 1'
#
loop_
_entity.id
_entity.type
_entity.pdbx_description
1 polymer ?
#
loop_
_entity_poly.entity_id
_entity_poly.type
_entity_poly.pdbx_seq_one_letter_code
_entity_poly.pdbx_strand_id
1 'polypeptide(L)' 'MVKNNIEVDVKVKCIEQGKTQAKLAEEIETTKAYVNRVIKKNDSVVNNTFVKMMEALGYDIELHYVKRDESE' A
#
# COMPACT_ATOMS: atom_id res chain seq x y z
N MET A 1 -2.05 1.09 15.74
CA MET A 1 -2.41 0.16 14.63
C MET A 1 -2.51 0.90 13.30
N VAL A 2 -2.40 0.20 12.15
CA VAL A 2 -2.63 0.82 10.82
C VAL A 2 -4.13 0.94 10.56
N LYS A 3 -4.62 2.17 10.26
CA LYS A 3 -6.05 2.46 10.04
C LYS A 3 -6.50 2.24 8.60
N ASN A 4 -5.58 2.36 7.65
CA ASN A 4 -5.89 2.23 6.23
C ASN A 4 -6.37 0.82 5.87
N ASN A 5 -7.31 0.76 4.92
CA ASN A 5 -7.62 -0.47 4.22
C ASN A 5 -6.79 -0.53 2.93
N ILE A 6 -5.54 -1.01 3.05
CA ILE A 6 -4.57 -1.00 1.95
C ILE A 6 -5.10 -1.72 0.70
N GLU A 7 -5.87 -2.79 0.88
CA GLU A 7 -6.48 -3.51 -0.24
C GLU A 7 -7.41 -2.59 -1.05
N VAL A 8 -8.28 -1.84 -0.38
CA VAL A 8 -9.21 -0.91 -1.02
C VAL A 8 -8.45 0.27 -1.62
N ASP A 9 -7.51 0.84 -0.88
CA ASP A 9 -6.73 2.01 -1.30
C ASP A 9 -5.99 1.74 -2.61
N VAL A 10 -5.26 0.61 -2.69
CA VAL A 10 -4.52 0.25 -3.91
C VAL A 10 -5.46 -0.03 -5.08
N LYS A 11 -6.62 -0.65 -4.85
CA LYS A 11 -7.62 -0.89 -5.90
C LYS A 11 -8.20 0.42 -6.44
N VAL A 12 -8.53 1.36 -5.56
CA VAL A 12 -9.01 2.70 -5.96
C VAL A 12 -7.94 3.41 -6.79
N LYS A 13 -6.67 3.37 -6.38
CA LYS A 13 -5.58 3.98 -7.17
C LYS A 13 -5.37 3.33 -8.53
N CYS A 14 -5.53 2.01 -8.65
CA CYS A 14 -5.52 1.34 -9.95
C CYS A 14 -6.63 1.89 -10.87
N ILE A 15 -7.85 2.07 -10.34
CA ILE A 15 -9.00 2.61 -11.08
C ILE A 15 -8.75 4.06 -11.48
N GLU A 16 -8.30 4.91 -10.55
CA GLU A 16 -7.98 6.33 -10.82
C GLU A 16 -6.94 6.49 -11.96
N GLN A 17 -6.03 5.53 -12.10
CA GLN A 17 -4.99 5.52 -13.13
C GLN A 17 -5.38 4.76 -14.40
N GLY A 18 -6.59 4.19 -14.46
CA GLY A 18 -7.02 3.35 -15.58
C GLY A 18 -6.17 2.09 -15.79
N LYS A 19 -5.51 1.59 -14.73
CA LYS A 19 -4.60 0.44 -14.76
C LYS A 19 -5.19 -0.76 -14.04
N THR A 20 -4.83 -1.96 -14.49
CA THR A 20 -5.15 -3.20 -13.76
C THR A 20 -4.03 -3.54 -12.78
N GLN A 21 -4.34 -4.32 -11.74
CA GLN A 21 -3.30 -4.83 -10.82
C GLN A 21 -2.28 -5.73 -11.52
N ALA A 22 -2.68 -6.41 -12.60
CA ALA A 22 -1.75 -7.19 -13.42
C ALA A 22 -0.75 -6.26 -14.10
N LYS A 23 -1.24 -5.15 -14.68
CA LYS A 23 -0.38 -4.16 -15.32
C LYS A 23 0.55 -3.47 -14.32
N LEU A 24 0.04 -3.13 -13.13
CA LEU A 24 0.87 -2.62 -12.04
C LEU A 24 1.99 -3.61 -11.66
N ALA A 25 1.68 -4.91 -11.57
CA ALA A 25 2.67 -5.93 -11.26
C ALA A 25 3.76 -6.04 -12.34
N GLU A 26 3.37 -5.99 -13.62
CA GLU A 26 4.32 -5.95 -14.74
C GLU A 26 5.24 -4.74 -14.68
N GLU A 27 4.69 -3.54 -14.42
CA GLU A 27 5.45 -2.29 -14.38
C GLU A 27 6.49 -2.23 -13.26
N ILE A 28 6.27 -2.96 -12.16
CA ILE A 28 7.22 -3.06 -11.04
C ILE A 28 8.01 -4.37 -11.05
N GLU A 29 8.04 -5.07 -12.19
CA GLU A 29 8.81 -6.30 -12.42
C GLU A 29 8.52 -7.41 -11.38
N THR A 30 7.24 -7.59 -11.02
CA THR A 30 6.80 -8.60 -10.07
C THR A 30 5.59 -9.39 -10.57
N THR A 31 5.06 -10.28 -9.73
CA THR A 31 3.89 -11.10 -10.07
C THR A 31 2.61 -10.52 -9.49
N LYS A 32 1.49 -10.69 -10.20
CA LYS A 32 0.14 -10.37 -9.68
C LYS A 32 -0.13 -11.07 -8.34
N ALA A 33 0.36 -12.31 -8.17
CA ALA A 33 0.22 -13.06 -6.93
C ALA A 33 0.97 -12.39 -5.77
N TYR A 34 2.16 -11.84 -6.03
CA TYR A 34 2.91 -11.08 -5.04
C TYR A 34 2.22 -9.77 -4.67
N VAL A 35 1.75 -8.98 -5.64
CA VAL A 35 0.96 -7.76 -5.38
C VAL A 35 -0.27 -8.08 -4.51
N ASN A 36 -1.01 -9.14 -4.86
CA ASN A 36 -2.19 -9.56 -4.10
C ASN A 36 -1.84 -9.98 -2.67
N ARG A 37 -0.67 -10.61 -2.47
CA ARG A 37 -0.18 -10.97 -1.13
C ARG A 37 0.14 -9.74 -0.29
N VAL A 38 0.79 -8.73 -0.88
CA VAL A 38 1.17 -7.49 -0.20
C VAL A 38 -0.07 -6.71 0.24
N ILE A 39 -1.01 -6.45 -0.67
CA ILE A 39 -2.18 -5.60 -0.36
C ILE A 39 -3.18 -6.25 0.59
N LYS A 40 -3.20 -7.58 0.68
CA LYS A 40 -4.07 -8.33 1.60
C LYS A 40 -3.47 -8.49 3.00
N LYS A 41 -2.17 -8.24 3.16
CA LYS A 41 -1.46 -8.36 4.43
C LYS A 41 -1.05 -6.99 4.94
N ASN A 42 -2.00 -6.26 5.52
CA ASN A 42 -1.79 -4.92 6.08
C ASN A 42 -0.57 -4.87 7.02
N ASP A 43 -0.40 -5.88 7.87
CA ASP A 43 0.71 -6.00 8.84
C ASP A 43 2.10 -6.14 8.22
N SER A 44 2.17 -6.38 6.91
CA SER A 44 3.43 -6.50 6.17
C SER A 44 3.75 -5.28 5.30
N VAL A 45 2.75 -4.44 5.00
CA VAL A 45 2.93 -3.23 4.19
C VAL A 45 3.69 -2.18 4.98
N VAL A 46 3.28 -1.99 6.24
CA VAL A 46 4.07 -1.26 7.23
C VAL A 46 4.83 -2.30 8.04
N ASN A 47 6.13 -2.09 8.25
CA ASN A 47 6.95 -3.00 9.02
C ASN A 47 6.33 -3.25 10.42
N ASN A 48 6.12 -4.52 10.78
CA ASN A 48 5.48 -4.88 12.05
C ASN A 48 6.21 -4.32 13.29
N THR A 49 7.55 -4.27 13.26
CA THR A 49 8.33 -3.67 14.36
C THR A 49 8.02 -2.18 14.49
N PHE A 50 7.94 -1.47 13.36
CA PHE A 50 7.55 -0.06 13.35
C PHE A 50 6.12 0.16 13.87
N VAL A 51 5.16 -0.67 13.46
CA VAL A 51 3.77 -0.60 13.98
C VAL A 51 3.75 -0.75 15.50
N LYS A 52 4.47 -1.73 16.04
CA LYS A 52 4.58 -1.96 17.49
C LYS A 52 5.25 -0.80 18.23
N MET A 53 6.26 -0.17 17.63
CA MET A 53 6.89 1.02 18.21
C MET A 53 5.89 2.17 18.33
N MET A 54 5.13 2.46 17.26
CA MET A 54 4.11 3.53 17.28
C MET A 54 2.99 3.23 18.27
N GLU A 55 2.56 1.97 18.35
CA GLU A 55 1.56 1.53 19.33
C GLU A 55 2.04 1.71 20.77
N ALA A 56 3.28 1.33 21.07
CA ALA A 56 3.88 1.54 22.40
C ALA A 56 4.01 3.03 22.77
N LEU A 57 4.13 3.91 21.77
CA LEU A 57 4.13 5.36 21.94
C LEU A 57 2.71 5.96 22.02
N GLY A 58 1.65 5.16 21.86
CA GLY A 58 0.25 5.59 21.93
C GLY A 58 -0.32 6.15 20.61
N TYR A 59 0.28 5.82 19.47
CA TYR A 59 -0.11 6.33 18.16
C TYR A 59 -0.69 5.25 17.24
N ASP A 60 -1.69 5.67 16.47
CA ASP A 60 -2.16 4.97 15.29
C ASP A 60 -1.46 5.49 14.02
N ILE A 61 -1.50 4.70 12.94
CA ILE A 61 -0.83 5.01 11.67
C ILE A 61 -1.88 5.20 10.58
N GLU A 62 -1.82 6.35 9.91
CA GLU A 62 -2.57 6.68 8.70
C GLU A 62 -1.58 6.95 7.55
N LEU A 63 -1.89 6.43 6.36
CA LEU A 63 -1.11 6.60 5.13
C LEU A 63 -1.90 7.48 4.16
N HIS A 64 -1.25 8.53 3.67
CA HIS A 64 -1.78 9.40 2.62
C HIS A 64 -0.96 9.25 1.35
N TYR A 65 -1.64 9.04 0.22
CA TYR A 65 -1.01 8.89 -1.10
C TYR A 65 -1.03 10.21 -1.83
N VAL A 66 0.16 10.76 -2.13
CA VAL A 66 0.31 11.97 -2.93
C VAL A 66 0.69 11.57 -4.35
N LYS A 67 0.08 12.20 -5.36
CA LYS A 67 0.46 11.97 -6.77
C LYS A 67 1.91 12.42 -6.96
N ARG A 68 2.69 11.64 -7.70
CA ARG A 68 4.04 12.03 -8.10
C ARG A 68 3.93 13.19 -9.09
N ASP A 69 4.66 14.28 -8.84
CA ASP A 69 4.79 15.35 -9.81
C ASP A 69 5.69 14.88 -10.96
N GLU A 70 5.27 15.13 -12.20
CA GLU A 70 6.04 14.78 -13.42
C GLU A 70 7.15 15.80 -13.72
N SER A 71 7.44 16.71 -12.77
CA SER A 71 8.33 17.86 -12.95
C SER A 71 9.73 17.68 -12.31
N GLU A 72 10.07 16.48 -11.83
CA GLU A 72 11.41 16.13 -11.31
C GLU A 72 12.10 15.04 -12.15
#